data_AF-W1U9J9-F1
#
_entry.id   AF-W1U9J9-F1
#
_cell.length_a   1.000
_cell.length_b   1.000
_cell.length_c   1.000
_cell.angle_alpha   90.00
_cell.angle_beta   90.00
_cell.angle_gamma   90.00
#
_symmetry.space_group_name_H-M   'P 1'
#
loop_
_entity.id
_entity.type
_entity.pdbx_description
1 polymer ?
#
loop_
_entity_poly.entity_id
_entity_poly.type
_entity_poly.pdbx_seq_one_letter_code
_entity_poly.pdbx_strand_id
1 'polypeptide(L)'
;MTYALAVHFATKGEGRKAFLKTAEDAAKMYQASIILQPNGDVTMAGIAADEVAPLLTATGMSPYAEWPRDVVTCDIETPLPLRAVGMEDGWEVFLGDNVFVGFVSMPDDAVRILERAGAFYTNQEKFETLPHFVERIGLDAFRREVLGVEPLTDASALPPEYTSGGDFYNLAYDPAPPTDWDERPAARTLHHGDFVRPDDNLMQILTVYPEMGPLFMEYGMHCIGCVISYDESLWEACQVHGLDIFEIMGEMNEYLADKLGKELITGDTPLQELFTMYPQTVSVLQEYGISLPDEMSTTLGALAAERSVSEADLLAQIHRKLRKEV
;
A
#
# COMPACT_ATOMS: atom_id res chain seq x y z
N MET A 1 20.49 -2.94 19.10
CA MET A 1 21.19 -2.78 17.80
C MET A 1 21.66 -1.33 17.71
N THR A 2 22.67 -0.99 16.90
CA THR A 2 23.04 0.41 16.63
C THR A 2 22.60 0.79 15.23
N TYR A 3 22.18 2.02 15.02
CA TYR A 3 21.63 2.50 13.75
C TYR A 3 22.56 3.52 13.09
N ALA A 4 22.37 3.69 11.79
CA ALA A 4 22.88 4.83 11.05
C ALA A 4 21.74 5.50 10.27
N LEU A 5 21.83 6.83 10.11
CA LEU A 5 20.99 7.61 9.20
C LEU A 5 21.83 7.96 7.98
N ALA A 6 21.50 7.41 6.82
CA ALA A 6 22.14 7.74 5.55
C ALA A 6 21.24 8.74 4.79
N VAL A 7 21.72 9.98 4.68
CA VAL A 7 20.98 11.09 4.09
C VAL A 7 21.46 11.30 2.66
N HIS A 8 20.52 11.17 1.72
CA HIS A 8 20.76 11.23 0.29
C HIS A 8 20.35 12.59 -0.27
N PHE A 9 21.21 13.17 -1.12
CA PHE A 9 20.98 14.51 -1.68
C PHE A 9 20.81 14.49 -3.20
N ALA A 10 19.85 15.26 -3.71
CA ALA A 10 19.66 15.49 -5.14
C ALA A 10 20.86 16.25 -5.75
N THR A 11 21.44 17.19 -4.99
CA THR A 11 22.58 18.00 -5.44
C THR A 11 23.61 18.22 -4.32
N LYS A 12 24.88 18.40 -4.68
CA LYS A 12 25.96 18.77 -3.74
C LYS A 12 26.00 20.27 -3.43
N GLY A 13 24.84 20.93 -3.48
CA GLY A 13 24.67 22.38 -3.48
C GLY A 13 24.64 23.05 -2.11
N GLU A 14 23.93 24.17 -2.01
CA GLU A 14 23.77 24.93 -0.76
C GLU A 14 22.92 24.20 0.28
N GLY A 15 21.92 23.42 -0.14
CA GLY A 15 21.06 22.64 0.78
C GLY A 15 21.87 21.65 1.61
N ARG A 16 22.76 20.90 0.96
CA ARG A 16 23.72 20.00 1.64
C ARG A 16 24.59 20.73 2.67
N LYS A 17 25.13 21.90 2.33
CA LYS A 17 25.99 22.66 3.26
C LYS A 17 25.22 23.15 4.47
N ALA A 18 23.98 23.58 4.28
CA ALA A 18 23.10 23.97 5.36
C ALA A 18 22.77 22.77 6.26
N PHE A 19 22.42 21.62 5.65
CA PHE A 19 22.16 20.38 6.37
C PHE A 19 23.35 19.93 7.20
N LEU A 20 24.56 19.93 6.64
CA LEU A 20 25.78 19.51 7.34
C LEU A 20 26.01 20.26 8.65
N LYS A 21 25.74 21.56 8.68
CA LYS A 21 25.86 22.36 9.89
C LYS A 21 24.87 21.89 10.97
N THR A 22 23.62 21.65 10.59
CA THR A 22 22.59 21.11 11.49
C THR A 22 22.96 19.71 11.97
N ALA A 23 23.43 18.85 11.07
CA ALA A 23 23.87 17.49 11.37
C ALA A 23 25.04 17.48 12.36
N GLU A 24 26.03 18.36 12.22
CA GLU A 24 27.16 18.49 13.16
C GLU A 24 26.72 18.85 14.58
N ASP A 25 25.74 19.72 14.72
CA ASP A 25 25.22 20.13 16.03
C ASP A 25 24.36 19.02 16.65
N ALA A 26 23.53 18.36 15.84
CA ALA A 26 22.74 17.20 16.27
C ALA A 26 23.65 16.02 16.66
N ALA A 27 24.67 15.70 15.86
CA ALA A 27 25.60 14.60 16.13
C ALA A 27 26.36 14.79 17.45
N LYS A 28 26.71 16.03 17.83
CA LYS A 28 27.30 16.30 19.16
C LYS A 28 26.31 16.03 20.29
N MET A 29 25.03 16.36 20.10
CA MET A 29 23.99 16.19 21.11
C MET A 29 23.73 14.70 21.39
N TYR A 30 23.66 13.89 20.34
CA TYR A 30 23.34 12.45 20.41
C TYR A 30 24.57 11.56 20.31
N GLN A 31 25.79 12.11 20.46
CA GLN A 31 27.06 11.40 20.38
C GLN A 31 27.26 10.54 19.09
N ALA A 32 26.57 10.92 18.01
CA ALA A 32 26.67 10.24 16.72
C ALA A 32 27.96 10.66 15.98
N SER A 33 28.48 9.76 15.15
CA SER A 33 29.62 10.05 14.26
C SER A 33 29.12 10.47 12.89
N ILE A 34 29.73 11.51 12.30
CA ILE A 34 29.44 11.92 10.92
C ILE A 34 30.47 11.35 9.97
N ILE A 35 29.99 10.74 8.89
CA ILE A 35 30.78 10.19 7.80
C ILE A 35 30.31 10.86 6.51
N LEU A 36 31.25 11.50 5.80
CA LEU A 36 30.99 12.09 4.49
C LEU A 36 31.29 11.07 3.40
N GLN A 37 30.29 10.73 2.61
CA GLN A 37 30.43 9.77 1.53
C GLN A 37 31.01 10.43 0.27
N PRO A 38 31.78 9.70 -0.58
CA PRO A 38 32.34 10.25 -1.82
C PRO A 38 31.26 10.76 -2.80
N ASN A 39 30.11 10.09 -2.81
CA ASN A 39 28.95 10.44 -3.62
C ASN A 39 28.26 11.73 -3.15
N GLY A 40 28.64 12.30 -2.01
CA GLY A 40 28.07 13.53 -1.43
C GLY A 40 27.14 13.29 -0.26
N ASP A 41 26.74 12.05 -0.01
CA ASP A 41 25.80 11.72 1.06
C ASP A 41 26.46 11.88 2.44
N VAL A 42 25.60 11.95 3.45
CA VAL A 42 26.00 12.15 4.83
C VAL A 42 25.45 10.99 5.64
N THR A 43 26.33 10.22 6.27
CA THR A 43 25.91 9.16 7.19
C THR A 43 26.17 9.60 8.62
N MET A 44 25.14 9.54 9.46
CA MET A 44 25.25 9.70 10.90
C MET A 44 25.16 8.33 11.55
N ALA A 45 26.22 7.85 12.19
CA ALA A 45 26.32 6.47 12.67
C ALA A 45 26.50 6.38 14.19
N GLY A 46 26.15 5.23 14.76
CA GLY A 46 26.32 4.94 16.19
C GLY A 46 25.13 5.40 17.04
N ILE A 47 23.94 5.42 16.46
CA ILE A 47 22.72 5.96 17.07
C ILE A 47 21.99 4.84 17.83
N ALA A 48 21.50 5.10 19.04
CA ALA A 48 20.64 4.17 19.77
C ALA A 48 19.21 4.16 19.21
N ALA A 49 18.46 3.07 19.41
CA ALA A 49 17.10 2.92 18.89
C ALA A 49 16.17 4.08 19.28
N ASP A 50 16.20 4.47 20.55
CA ASP A 50 15.40 5.55 21.15
C ASP A 50 15.88 6.96 20.76
N GLU A 51 17.04 7.07 20.10
CA GLU A 51 17.61 8.34 19.63
C GLU A 51 17.36 8.58 18.14
N VAL A 52 16.90 7.59 17.37
CA VAL A 52 16.66 7.73 15.92
C VAL A 52 15.63 8.82 15.62
N ALA A 53 14.43 8.73 16.20
CA ALA A 53 13.37 9.72 15.96
C ALA A 53 13.72 11.14 16.48
N PRO A 54 14.27 11.30 17.70
CA PRO A 54 14.78 12.60 18.16
C PRO A 54 15.84 13.21 17.25
N LEU A 55 16.73 12.39 16.69
CA LEU A 55 17.81 12.84 15.81
C LEU A 55 17.29 13.26 14.43
N LEU A 56 16.31 12.52 13.88
CA LEU A 56 15.57 12.92 12.67
C LEU A 56 14.90 14.29 12.87
N THR A 57 14.24 14.49 14.01
CA THR A 57 13.64 15.79 14.36
C THR A 57 14.68 16.90 14.49
N ALA A 58 15.80 16.63 15.15
CA ALA A 58 16.88 17.60 15.34
C ALA A 58 17.56 18.02 14.02
N THR A 59 17.50 17.16 13.00
CA THR A 59 18.04 17.42 11.66
C THR A 59 17.01 17.95 10.67
N GLY A 60 15.76 18.14 11.11
CA GLY A 60 14.68 18.69 10.29
C GLY A 60 13.99 17.67 9.39
N MET A 61 14.24 16.37 9.57
CA MET A 61 13.65 15.27 8.80
C MET A 61 12.53 14.60 9.59
N SER A 62 11.62 15.41 10.14
CA SER A 62 10.43 14.90 10.82
C SER A 62 9.41 14.37 9.81
N PRO A 63 8.59 13.37 10.17
CA PRO A 63 7.46 12.97 9.35
C PRO A 63 6.48 14.14 9.16
N TYR A 64 5.91 14.24 7.96
CA TYR A 64 4.93 15.26 7.58
C TYR A 64 5.44 16.71 7.67
N ALA A 65 6.75 16.90 7.73
CA ALA A 65 7.41 18.20 7.66
C ALA A 65 8.08 18.37 6.30
N GLU A 66 8.26 19.63 5.87
CA GLU A 66 9.10 19.94 4.70
C GLU A 66 10.56 19.65 5.06
N TRP A 67 11.17 18.73 4.33
CA TRP A 67 12.53 18.30 4.61
C TRP A 67 13.56 19.35 4.17
N PRO A 68 14.80 19.30 4.73
CA PRO A 68 15.84 20.24 4.35
C PRO A 68 16.11 20.20 2.84
N ARG A 69 16.29 21.38 2.25
CA ARG A 69 16.52 21.54 0.82
C ARG A 69 17.58 20.57 0.28
N ASP A 70 17.30 20.01 -0.88
CA ASP A 70 18.12 19.02 -1.61
C ASP A 70 18.18 17.62 -0.97
N VAL A 71 17.60 17.38 0.22
CA VAL A 71 17.44 16.02 0.77
C VAL A 71 16.35 15.29 -0.02
N VAL A 72 16.62 14.04 -0.42
CA VAL A 72 15.69 13.20 -1.19
C VAL A 72 15.14 12.08 -0.31
N THR A 73 16.03 11.34 0.34
CA THR A 73 15.67 10.27 1.28
C THR A 73 16.61 10.25 2.48
N CYS A 74 16.15 9.64 3.56
CA CYS A 74 16.94 9.36 4.76
C CYS A 74 16.74 7.90 5.16
N ASP A 75 17.75 7.07 4.91
CA ASP A 75 17.70 5.65 5.20
C ASP A 75 18.12 5.39 6.66
N ILE A 76 17.27 4.70 7.42
CA ILE A 76 17.62 4.09 8.70
C ILE A 76 18.28 2.75 8.42
N GLU A 77 19.60 2.70 8.52
CA GLU A 77 20.41 1.51 8.25
C GLU A 77 20.71 0.73 9.53
N THR A 78 20.79 -0.59 9.39
CA THR A 78 21.22 -1.50 10.45
C THR A 78 22.49 -2.26 10.07
N PRO A 79 23.17 -2.93 11.03
CA PRO A 79 24.30 -3.81 10.72
C PRO A 79 23.86 -5.12 10.04
N LEU A 80 22.57 -5.46 10.11
CA LEU A 80 21.97 -6.55 9.36
C LEU A 80 21.56 -6.03 7.98
N PRO A 81 21.31 -6.90 6.99
CA PRO A 81 20.76 -6.46 5.71
C PRO A 81 19.26 -6.13 5.88
N LEU A 82 18.99 -5.11 6.69
CA LEU A 82 17.68 -4.53 7.00
C LEU A 82 17.87 -3.01 7.02
N ARG A 83 17.01 -2.29 6.32
CA ARG A 83 17.01 -0.83 6.30
C ARG A 83 15.59 -0.30 6.16
N ALA A 84 15.37 0.95 6.57
CA ALA A 84 14.12 1.65 6.28
C ALA A 84 14.40 2.92 5.49
N VAL A 85 13.84 3.06 4.29
CA VAL A 85 13.99 4.24 3.44
C VAL A 85 12.96 5.27 3.86
N GLY A 86 13.41 6.40 4.39
CA GLY A 86 12.55 7.50 4.81
C GLY A 86 12.35 8.56 3.73
N MET A 87 11.12 9.04 3.62
CA MET A 87 10.67 10.19 2.84
C MET A 87 9.79 11.10 3.73
N GLU A 88 9.26 12.20 3.18
CA GLU A 88 8.43 13.16 3.93
C GLU A 88 7.12 12.54 4.47
N ASP A 89 6.64 11.47 3.84
CA ASP A 89 5.37 10.79 4.10
C ASP A 89 5.49 9.48 4.89
N GLY A 90 6.70 8.92 5.06
CA GLY A 90 6.93 7.75 5.90
C GLY A 90 8.22 6.97 5.61
N TRP A 91 8.26 5.73 6.10
CA TRP A 91 9.40 4.81 5.99
C TRP A 91 8.99 3.47 5.40
N GLU A 92 9.68 3.09 4.34
CA GLU A 92 9.58 1.76 3.72
C GLU A 92 10.68 0.84 4.25
N VAL A 93 10.31 -0.28 4.87
CA VAL A 93 11.26 -1.25 5.43
C VAL A 93 11.62 -2.29 4.39
N PHE A 94 12.92 -2.51 4.20
CA PHE A 94 13.49 -3.47 3.28
C PHE A 94 14.41 -4.47 3.98
N LEU A 95 14.42 -5.68 3.43
CA LEU A 95 15.32 -6.78 3.70
C LEU A 95 16.24 -7.00 2.50
N GLY A 96 17.54 -7.25 2.75
CA GLY A 96 18.51 -7.44 1.68
C GLY A 96 18.65 -6.19 0.81
N ASP A 97 18.89 -6.42 -0.48
CA ASP A 97 19.03 -5.32 -1.43
C ASP A 97 17.68 -4.63 -1.67
N ASN A 98 16.59 -5.41 -1.91
CA ASN A 98 15.31 -4.88 -2.40
C ASN A 98 14.05 -5.65 -1.94
N VAL A 99 14.09 -6.48 -0.90
CA VAL A 99 12.88 -7.22 -0.46
C VAL A 99 12.04 -6.34 0.46
N PHE A 100 10.93 -5.81 -0.04
CA PHE A 100 10.02 -4.99 0.76
C PHE A 100 9.38 -5.79 1.91
N VAL A 101 9.34 -5.21 3.11
CA VAL A 101 8.78 -5.83 4.32
C VAL A 101 7.48 -5.15 4.72
N GLY A 102 7.43 -3.82 4.68
CA GLY A 102 6.23 -3.05 5.04
C GLY A 102 6.51 -1.55 5.09
N PHE A 103 5.45 -0.76 5.13
CA PHE A 103 5.49 0.70 5.24
C PHE A 103 4.94 1.15 6.59
N VAL A 104 5.53 2.20 7.16
CA VAL A 104 5.06 2.85 8.38
C VAL A 104 5.26 4.35 8.29
N SER A 105 4.30 5.11 8.80
CA SER A 105 4.36 6.58 8.73
C SER A 105 5.26 7.22 9.78
N MET A 106 5.67 6.48 10.81
CA MET A 106 6.48 7.00 11.92
C MET A 106 7.83 6.28 12.00
N PRO A 107 8.92 7.00 12.29
CA PRO A 107 10.26 6.42 12.34
C PRO A 107 10.42 5.44 13.52
N ASP A 108 9.73 5.68 14.64
CA ASP A 108 9.74 4.77 15.79
C ASP A 108 9.15 3.39 15.44
N ASP A 109 8.11 3.37 14.61
CA ASP A 109 7.52 2.13 14.12
C ASP A 109 8.49 1.40 13.16
N ALA A 110 9.23 2.15 12.34
CA ALA A 110 10.24 1.57 11.45
C ALA A 110 11.38 0.93 12.25
N VAL A 111 11.88 1.63 13.27
CA VAL A 111 12.90 1.10 14.19
C VAL A 111 12.37 -0.14 14.91
N ARG A 112 11.12 -0.14 15.39
CA ARG A 112 10.50 -1.31 16.04
C ARG A 112 10.45 -2.52 15.10
N ILE A 113 10.08 -2.32 13.84
CA ILE A 113 10.06 -3.39 12.82
C ILE A 113 11.48 -3.92 12.59
N LEU A 114 12.48 -3.05 12.44
CA LEU A 114 13.89 -3.42 12.27
C LEU A 114 14.42 -4.21 13.48
N GLU A 115 14.10 -3.79 14.70
CA GLU A 115 14.46 -4.52 15.93
C GLU A 115 13.83 -5.90 15.98
N ARG A 116 12.53 -5.98 15.67
CA ARG A 116 11.81 -7.26 15.69
C ARG A 116 12.33 -8.21 14.64
N ALA A 117 12.60 -7.73 13.43
CA ALA A 117 13.24 -8.49 12.37
C ALA A 117 14.62 -9.01 12.77
N GLY A 118 15.46 -8.14 13.33
CA GLY A 118 16.78 -8.53 13.81
C GLY A 118 16.73 -9.56 14.94
N ALA A 119 15.83 -9.37 15.90
CA ALA A 119 15.63 -10.30 17.01
C ALA A 119 15.08 -11.65 16.53
N PHE A 120 14.11 -11.65 15.62
CA PHE A 120 13.52 -12.87 15.06
C PHE A 120 14.58 -13.71 14.34
N TYR A 121 15.40 -13.06 13.52
CA TYR A 121 16.52 -13.70 12.86
C TYR A 121 17.54 -14.25 13.84
N THR A 122 18.07 -13.43 14.76
CA THR A 122 19.15 -13.79 15.70
C THR A 122 18.74 -14.84 16.75
N ASN A 123 17.45 -15.15 16.86
CA ASN A 123 16.95 -16.19 17.76
C ASN A 123 16.71 -17.53 17.05
N GLN A 124 16.70 -17.56 15.72
CA GLN A 124 16.24 -18.72 14.93
C GLN A 124 17.18 -19.10 13.78
N GLU A 125 18.25 -18.33 13.55
CA GLU A 125 19.22 -18.57 12.51
C GLU A 125 20.02 -19.84 12.78
N LYS A 126 20.24 -20.64 11.72
CA LYS A 126 21.08 -21.84 11.79
C LYS A 126 22.37 -21.63 10.99
N PHE A 127 23.17 -20.67 11.41
CA PHE A 127 24.41 -20.26 10.73
C PHE A 127 24.21 -19.88 9.25
N GLU A 128 23.07 -19.28 8.95
CA GLU A 128 22.70 -18.80 7.62
C GLU A 128 22.65 -17.27 7.61
N THR A 129 22.63 -16.64 6.43
CA THR A 129 22.44 -15.20 6.31
C THR A 129 20.96 -14.85 6.44
N LEU A 130 20.63 -13.61 6.81
CA LEU A 130 19.24 -13.18 6.92
C LEU A 130 18.40 -13.39 5.63
N PRO A 131 18.93 -13.13 4.41
CA PRO A 131 18.21 -13.48 3.18
C PRO A 131 17.90 -14.98 3.08
N HIS A 132 18.87 -15.86 3.35
CA HIS A 132 18.65 -17.31 3.32
C HIS A 132 17.70 -17.79 4.42
N PHE A 133 17.75 -17.17 5.60
CA PHE A 133 16.80 -17.42 6.68
C PHE A 133 15.38 -17.16 6.19
N VAL A 134 15.13 -16.02 5.54
CA VAL A 134 13.81 -15.65 5.02
C VAL A 134 13.38 -16.53 3.85
N GLU A 135 14.28 -16.91 2.94
CA GLU A 135 14.00 -17.90 1.90
C GLU A 135 13.52 -19.24 2.51
N ARG A 136 14.13 -19.66 3.62
CA ARG A 136 13.80 -20.92 4.29
C ARG A 136 12.45 -20.92 4.99
N ILE A 137 12.10 -19.83 5.69
CA ILE A 137 10.84 -19.74 6.44
C ILE A 137 9.67 -19.20 5.61
N GLY A 138 9.97 -18.56 4.47
CA GLY A 138 9.01 -17.84 3.64
C GLY A 138 8.86 -16.38 4.07
N LEU A 139 8.79 -15.49 3.09
CA LEU A 139 8.65 -14.04 3.29
C LEU A 139 7.38 -13.69 4.06
N ASP A 140 6.26 -14.37 3.82
CA ASP A 140 5.00 -14.08 4.51
C ASP A 140 5.04 -14.45 6.00
N ALA A 141 5.73 -15.54 6.34
CA ALA A 141 5.94 -15.92 7.73
C ALA A 141 6.84 -14.90 8.44
N PHE A 142 7.88 -14.43 7.74
CA PHE A 142 8.73 -13.35 8.22
C PHE A 142 7.95 -12.05 8.43
N ARG A 143 7.18 -11.60 7.44
CA ARG A 143 6.35 -10.38 7.52
C ARG A 143 5.34 -10.46 8.66
N ARG A 144 4.65 -11.59 8.82
CA ARG A 144 3.67 -11.79 9.92
C ARG A 144 4.32 -11.60 11.29
N GLU A 145 5.46 -12.24 11.49
CA GLU A 145 6.19 -12.10 12.73
C GLU A 145 6.69 -10.67 12.91
N VAL A 146 7.32 -10.07 11.91
CA VAL A 146 7.97 -8.77 12.03
C VAL A 146 6.98 -7.59 12.15
N LEU A 147 5.84 -7.65 11.45
CA LEU A 147 4.80 -6.62 11.49
C LEU A 147 3.86 -6.80 12.69
N GLY A 148 3.89 -7.95 13.36
CA GLY A 148 3.08 -8.20 14.55
C GLY A 148 1.61 -8.45 14.30
N VAL A 149 1.28 -8.97 13.12
CA VAL A 149 -0.07 -9.42 12.84
C VAL A 149 -0.25 -10.77 13.54
N GLU A 150 -0.90 -10.78 14.72
CA GLU A 150 -1.34 -12.03 15.33
C GLU A 150 -2.29 -12.76 14.37
N PRO A 151 -2.25 -14.11 14.27
CA PRO A 151 -3.37 -14.81 13.68
C PRO A 151 -4.64 -14.40 14.43
N LEU A 152 -5.72 -14.10 13.71
CA LEU A 152 -7.06 -13.95 14.29
C LEU A 152 -7.38 -15.23 15.06
N THR A 153 -7.10 -15.25 16.37
CA THR A 153 -7.34 -16.41 17.24
C THR A 153 -8.71 -16.33 17.90
N ASP A 154 -9.36 -15.17 17.87
CA ASP A 154 -10.74 -15.01 18.33
C ASP A 154 -11.47 -13.87 17.61
N ALA A 155 -12.26 -14.23 16.59
CA ALA A 155 -13.14 -13.30 15.88
C ALA A 155 -14.25 -12.69 16.76
N SER A 156 -14.41 -13.16 18.01
CA SER A 156 -15.46 -12.69 18.92
C SER A 156 -15.11 -11.42 19.71
N ALA A 157 -13.86 -10.95 19.66
CA ALA A 157 -13.40 -9.75 20.37
C ALA A 157 -13.56 -8.44 19.56
N LEU A 158 -14.03 -8.51 18.30
CA LEU A 158 -14.26 -7.34 17.47
C LEU A 158 -15.51 -6.57 17.95
N PRO A 159 -15.47 -5.23 17.98
CA PRO A 159 -16.67 -4.42 18.21
C PRO A 159 -17.74 -4.78 17.17
N PRO A 160 -19.04 -4.74 17.52
CA PRO A 160 -20.11 -5.28 16.67
C PRO A 160 -20.18 -4.67 15.27
N GLU A 161 -19.65 -3.46 15.08
CA GLU A 161 -19.49 -2.77 13.78
C GLU A 161 -18.51 -3.47 12.82
N TYR A 162 -17.70 -4.43 13.29
CA TYR A 162 -16.83 -5.29 12.49
C TYR A 162 -17.30 -6.75 12.41
N THR A 163 -18.43 -7.10 13.05
CA THR A 163 -18.94 -8.50 13.09
C THR A 163 -20.16 -8.76 12.22
N SER A 164 -20.64 -7.76 11.47
CA SER A 164 -21.72 -7.95 10.49
C SER A 164 -21.31 -7.48 9.09
N GLY A 165 -20.26 -8.10 8.55
CA GLY A 165 -19.95 -8.10 7.12
C GLY A 165 -19.97 -9.55 6.65
N GLY A 166 -21.07 -9.96 6.03
CA GLY A 166 -21.27 -11.33 5.57
C GLY A 166 -20.21 -11.76 4.55
N ASP A 167 -19.81 -13.03 4.66
CA ASP A 167 -19.50 -13.95 3.54
C ASP A 167 -18.65 -13.41 2.36
N PHE A 168 -17.71 -12.50 2.61
CA PHE A 168 -16.75 -12.03 1.58
C PHE A 168 -15.30 -12.46 1.87
N TYR A 169 -14.99 -12.85 3.10
CA TYR A 169 -13.63 -13.21 3.56
C TYR A 169 -13.29 -14.70 3.48
N ASN A 170 -14.17 -15.54 2.95
CA ASN A 170 -14.02 -17.00 3.03
C ASN A 170 -14.40 -17.72 1.73
N LEU A 171 -13.76 -17.35 0.62
CA LEU A 171 -13.55 -18.31 -0.47
C LEU A 171 -12.34 -19.20 -0.11
N ALA A 172 -12.63 -20.31 0.59
CA ALA A 172 -11.80 -21.50 0.76
C ALA A 172 -10.26 -21.29 0.75
N TYR A 173 -9.69 -20.84 1.87
CA TYR A 173 -8.33 -21.23 2.23
C TYR A 173 -8.40 -22.66 2.78
N ASP A 174 -8.03 -23.65 1.96
CA ASP A 174 -7.80 -25.02 2.42
C ASP A 174 -6.53 -25.02 3.31
N PRO A 175 -6.61 -25.44 4.59
CA PRO A 175 -5.47 -25.45 5.50
C PRO A 175 -4.41 -26.53 5.19
N ALA A 176 -4.57 -27.31 4.12
CA ALA A 176 -3.50 -28.13 3.57
C ALA A 176 -2.78 -27.37 2.44
N PRO A 177 -1.43 -27.31 2.42
CA PRO A 177 -0.73 -26.80 1.24
C PRO A 177 -1.15 -27.64 0.04
N PRO A 178 -1.56 -27.04 -1.10
CA PRO A 178 -1.86 -27.82 -2.28
C PRO A 178 -0.60 -28.61 -2.62
N THR A 179 -0.74 -29.92 -2.75
CA THR A 179 0.38 -30.85 -3.00
C THR A 179 0.97 -30.72 -4.40
N ASP A 180 0.57 -29.70 -5.15
CA ASP A 180 1.13 -29.31 -6.43
C ASP A 180 1.01 -27.78 -6.59
N TRP A 181 2.08 -27.12 -7.05
CA TRP A 181 2.21 -25.66 -7.12
C TRP A 181 1.29 -25.00 -8.19
N ASP A 182 0.58 -25.81 -8.97
CA ASP A 182 -0.22 -25.42 -10.15
C ASP A 182 -1.74 -25.26 -9.91
N GLU A 183 -2.26 -25.43 -8.69
CA GLU A 183 -3.72 -25.43 -8.41
C GLU A 183 -4.25 -24.24 -7.57
N ARG A 184 -3.61 -23.06 -7.62
CA ARG A 184 -4.30 -21.83 -7.17
C ARG A 184 -5.46 -21.54 -8.14
N PRO A 185 -6.68 -21.19 -7.69
CA PRO A 185 -7.75 -20.82 -8.62
C PRO A 185 -7.23 -19.67 -9.49
N ALA A 186 -7.18 -19.89 -10.80
CA ALA A 186 -6.54 -18.97 -11.73
C ALA A 186 -7.18 -17.58 -11.58
N ALA A 187 -6.36 -16.58 -11.24
CA ALA A 187 -6.77 -15.18 -11.25
C ALA A 187 -7.43 -14.85 -12.60
N ARG A 188 -8.52 -14.08 -12.56
CA ARG A 188 -9.24 -13.65 -13.76
C ARG A 188 -8.25 -13.08 -14.77
N THR A 189 -8.29 -13.57 -16.01
CA THR A 189 -7.52 -12.95 -17.09
C THR A 189 -8.26 -11.72 -17.60
N LEU A 190 -7.78 -10.53 -17.25
CA LEU A 190 -8.17 -9.24 -17.83
C LEU A 190 -7.76 -9.14 -19.33
N HIS A 191 -8.69 -8.72 -20.18
CA HIS A 191 -8.47 -8.45 -21.60
C HIS A 191 -8.77 -6.98 -21.95
N HIS A 192 -8.24 -6.51 -23.07
CA HIS A 192 -8.53 -5.16 -23.55
C HIS A 192 -10.03 -5.00 -23.88
N GLY A 193 -10.68 -4.04 -23.23
CA GLY A 193 -12.14 -3.82 -23.30
C GLY A 193 -12.87 -4.19 -22.00
N ASP A 194 -12.21 -4.89 -21.08
CA ASP A 194 -12.73 -5.22 -19.76
C ASP A 194 -12.47 -4.06 -18.78
N PHE A 195 -13.43 -3.80 -17.90
CA PHE A 195 -13.19 -2.91 -16.76
C PHE A 195 -12.37 -3.64 -15.70
N VAL A 196 -11.51 -2.88 -15.04
CA VAL A 196 -10.62 -3.33 -13.97
C VAL A 196 -11.42 -3.64 -12.72
N ARG A 197 -11.06 -4.73 -12.04
CA ARG A 197 -11.65 -5.24 -10.81
C ARG A 197 -10.63 -5.32 -9.68
N PRO A 198 -11.09 -5.41 -8.41
CA PRO A 198 -10.20 -5.47 -7.26
C PRO A 198 -9.20 -6.63 -7.30
N ASP A 199 -9.63 -7.76 -7.86
CA ASP A 199 -8.89 -9.01 -7.99
C ASP A 199 -7.97 -9.06 -9.21
N ASP A 200 -8.03 -8.06 -10.11
CA ASP A 200 -7.14 -8.02 -11.26
C ASP A 200 -5.69 -7.75 -10.82
N ASN A 201 -4.76 -8.51 -11.40
CA ASN A 201 -3.34 -8.37 -11.13
C ASN A 201 -2.79 -7.03 -11.67
N LEU A 202 -1.96 -6.38 -10.86
CA LEU A 202 -1.46 -5.04 -11.13
C LEU A 202 -0.60 -4.97 -12.42
N MET A 203 0.26 -5.96 -12.64
CA MET A 203 1.04 -6.06 -13.89
C MET A 203 0.18 -6.39 -15.10
N GLN A 204 -0.88 -7.18 -14.92
CA GLN A 204 -1.82 -7.45 -16.00
C GLN A 204 -2.58 -6.18 -16.40
N ILE A 205 -3.02 -5.37 -15.44
CA ILE A 205 -3.63 -4.06 -15.68
C ILE A 205 -2.67 -3.18 -16.50
N LEU A 206 -1.40 -3.07 -16.08
CA LEU A 206 -0.41 -2.27 -16.84
C LEU A 206 -0.09 -2.84 -18.22
N THR A 207 -0.19 -4.15 -18.41
CA THR A 207 0.07 -4.78 -19.71
C THR A 207 -1.08 -4.51 -20.68
N VAL A 208 -2.32 -4.58 -20.20
CA VAL A 208 -3.53 -4.35 -21.00
C VAL A 208 -3.79 -2.85 -21.20
N TYR A 209 -3.54 -2.04 -20.16
CA TYR A 209 -3.76 -0.60 -20.09
C TYR A 209 -2.49 0.12 -19.58
N PRO A 210 -1.42 0.22 -20.40
CA PRO A 210 -0.17 0.88 -19.99
C PRO A 210 -0.33 2.32 -19.51
N GLU A 211 -1.36 3.01 -19.99
CA GLU A 211 -1.71 4.37 -19.57
C GLU A 211 -2.20 4.50 -18.13
N MET A 212 -2.47 3.39 -17.43
CA MET A 212 -2.78 3.42 -15.99
C MET A 212 -1.53 3.68 -15.12
N GLY A 213 -0.33 3.51 -15.68
CA GLY A 213 0.93 3.74 -14.97
C GLY A 213 1.04 5.13 -14.31
N PRO A 214 0.83 6.23 -15.04
CA PRO A 214 0.81 7.58 -14.46
C PRO A 214 -0.21 7.76 -13.33
N LEU A 215 -1.41 7.18 -13.44
CA LEU A 215 -2.44 7.28 -12.40
C LEU A 215 -1.96 6.60 -11.11
N PHE A 216 -1.44 5.38 -11.22
CA PHE A 216 -0.85 4.68 -10.07
C PHE A 216 0.33 5.47 -9.46
N MET A 217 1.15 6.13 -10.28
CA MET A 217 2.22 7.01 -9.79
C MET A 217 1.69 8.26 -9.06
N GLU A 218 0.57 8.84 -9.50
CA GLU A 218 -0.08 9.96 -8.80
C GLU A 218 -0.59 9.55 -7.41
N TYR A 219 -1.04 8.29 -7.28
CA TYR A 219 -1.43 7.68 -6.02
C TYR A 219 -0.24 7.15 -5.18
N GLY A 220 1.00 7.48 -5.54
CA GLY A 220 2.19 7.10 -4.78
C GLY A 220 2.67 5.67 -5.01
N MET A 221 2.05 4.91 -5.92
CA MET A 221 2.56 3.60 -6.34
C MET A 221 3.69 3.81 -7.36
N HIS A 222 4.88 4.24 -6.96
CA HIS A 222 5.99 4.44 -7.91
C HIS A 222 6.66 3.12 -8.36
N CYS A 223 6.32 2.02 -7.70
CA CYS A 223 6.95 0.71 -7.88
C CYS A 223 6.17 -0.28 -8.77
N ILE A 224 5.21 0.17 -9.59
CA ILE A 224 4.27 -0.70 -10.34
C ILE A 224 4.97 -1.64 -11.35
N GLY A 225 6.29 -1.50 -11.60
CA GLY A 225 7.11 -2.41 -12.41
C GLY A 225 8.07 -3.31 -11.63
N CYS A 226 7.98 -3.35 -10.29
CA CYS A 226 8.83 -4.18 -9.43
C CYS A 226 8.43 -5.66 -9.52
N VAL A 227 9.35 -6.58 -9.25
CA VAL A 227 9.06 -8.03 -9.23
C VAL A 227 7.91 -8.42 -8.29
N ILE A 228 7.60 -7.57 -7.31
CA ILE A 228 6.49 -7.76 -6.36
C ILE A 228 5.12 -7.50 -7.01
N SER A 229 5.00 -6.53 -7.94
CA SER A 229 3.72 -6.23 -8.61
C SER A 229 3.28 -7.33 -9.58
N TYR A 230 4.15 -8.30 -9.91
CA TYR A 230 3.83 -9.43 -10.78
C TYR A 230 2.83 -10.40 -10.17
N ASP A 231 2.77 -10.51 -8.85
CA ASP A 231 1.88 -11.45 -8.15
C ASP A 231 0.86 -10.72 -7.24
N GLU A 232 0.75 -9.39 -7.33
CA GLU A 232 -0.12 -8.57 -6.48
C GLU A 232 -1.39 -8.15 -7.21
N SER A 233 -2.55 -8.28 -6.55
CA SER A 233 -3.81 -7.71 -7.03
C SER A 233 -3.90 -6.21 -6.77
N LEU A 234 -4.76 -5.51 -7.52
CA LEU A 234 -5.04 -4.09 -7.29
C LEU A 234 -5.47 -3.81 -5.84
N TRP A 235 -6.29 -4.69 -5.26
CA TRP A 235 -6.72 -4.58 -3.86
C TRP A 235 -5.56 -4.66 -2.88
N GLU A 236 -4.70 -5.67 -3.01
CA GLU A 236 -3.55 -5.86 -2.13
C GLU A 236 -2.60 -4.67 -2.22
N ALA A 237 -2.33 -4.18 -3.44
CA ALA A 237 -1.53 -2.98 -3.65
C ALA A 237 -2.15 -1.76 -2.96
N CYS A 238 -3.44 -1.50 -3.16
CA CYS A 238 -4.13 -0.39 -2.50
C CYS A 238 -4.06 -0.52 -0.96
N GLN A 239 -4.19 -1.72 -0.40
CA GLN A 239 -4.08 -1.91 1.05
C GLN A 239 -2.68 -1.62 1.60
N VAL A 240 -1.63 -2.08 0.92
CA VAL A 240 -0.24 -1.82 1.33
C VAL A 240 0.09 -0.32 1.33
N HIS A 241 -0.53 0.41 0.40
CA HIS A 241 -0.35 1.85 0.25
C HIS A 241 -1.40 2.69 1.01
N GLY A 242 -2.33 2.07 1.75
CA GLY A 242 -3.37 2.79 2.51
C GLY A 242 -4.36 3.57 1.64
N LEU A 243 -4.57 3.13 0.41
CA LEU A 243 -5.42 3.78 -0.59
C LEU A 243 -6.82 3.15 -0.61
N ASP A 244 -7.84 3.97 -0.87
CA ASP A 244 -9.18 3.47 -1.12
C ASP A 244 -9.25 2.86 -2.54
N ILE A 245 -9.38 1.53 -2.59
CA ILE A 245 -9.45 0.82 -3.87
C ILE A 245 -10.62 1.28 -4.73
N PHE A 246 -11.76 1.62 -4.12
CA PHE A 246 -12.98 1.93 -4.87
C PHE A 246 -12.92 3.32 -5.48
N GLU A 247 -12.08 4.19 -4.92
CA GLU A 247 -11.74 5.50 -5.45
C GLU A 247 -10.85 5.35 -6.70
N ILE A 248 -9.72 4.66 -6.56
CA ILE A 248 -8.76 4.47 -7.66
C ILE A 248 -9.40 3.68 -8.80
N MET A 249 -10.06 2.56 -8.49
CA MET A 249 -10.74 1.73 -9.47
C MET A 249 -11.89 2.48 -10.16
N GLY A 250 -12.56 3.40 -9.44
CA GLY A 250 -13.53 4.31 -10.02
C GLY A 250 -12.90 5.16 -11.12
N GLU A 251 -11.85 5.91 -10.79
CA GLU A 251 -11.16 6.79 -11.74
C GLU A 251 -10.55 6.04 -12.93
N MET A 252 -9.95 4.88 -12.69
CA MET A 252 -9.43 4.01 -13.74
C MET A 252 -10.52 3.61 -14.72
N ASN A 253 -11.64 3.11 -14.21
CA ASN A 253 -12.69 2.59 -15.07
C ASN A 253 -13.48 3.70 -15.76
N GLU A 254 -13.57 4.89 -15.18
CA GLU A 254 -14.11 6.07 -15.86
C GLU A 254 -13.26 6.51 -17.03
N TYR A 255 -11.94 6.58 -16.84
CA TYR A 255 -11.01 6.85 -17.92
C TYR A 255 -11.15 5.82 -19.05
N LEU A 256 -11.25 4.54 -18.69
CA LEU A 256 -11.44 3.45 -19.66
C LEU A 256 -12.80 3.55 -20.36
N ALA A 257 -13.87 3.92 -19.66
CA ALA A 257 -15.20 4.11 -20.22
C ALA A 257 -15.21 5.19 -21.32
N ASP A 258 -14.63 6.35 -21.03
CA ASP A 258 -14.50 7.45 -21.99
C ASP A 258 -13.63 7.06 -23.19
N LYS A 259 -12.51 6.35 -22.95
CA LYS A 259 -11.59 5.91 -24.01
C LYS A 259 -12.19 4.83 -24.92
N LEU A 260 -12.91 3.87 -24.34
CA LEU A 260 -13.52 2.75 -25.06
C LEU A 260 -14.88 3.13 -25.68
N GLY A 261 -15.43 4.29 -25.34
CA GLY A 261 -16.78 4.70 -25.75
C GLY A 261 -17.86 3.76 -25.19
N LYS A 262 -17.62 3.21 -23.99
CA LYS A 262 -18.46 2.21 -23.33
C LYS A 262 -18.96 2.80 -22.02
N GLU A 263 -20.26 2.73 -21.78
CA GLU A 263 -20.82 3.17 -20.51
C GLU A 263 -20.33 2.28 -19.37
N LEU A 264 -19.91 2.91 -18.27
CA LEU A 264 -19.38 2.21 -17.09
C LEU A 264 -20.45 1.40 -16.37
N ILE A 265 -21.63 2.02 -16.21
CA ILE A 265 -22.82 1.47 -15.57
C ILE A 265 -24.01 1.79 -16.47
N THR A 266 -24.78 0.77 -16.80
CA THR A 266 -26.04 0.85 -17.57
C THR A 266 -27.21 0.36 -16.74
N GLY A 267 -28.44 0.52 -17.23
CA GLY A 267 -29.64 -0.06 -16.62
C GLY A 267 -29.59 -1.59 -16.49
N ASP A 268 -28.79 -2.28 -17.30
CA ASP A 268 -28.64 -3.73 -17.25
C ASP A 268 -27.65 -4.20 -16.17
N THR A 269 -26.94 -3.28 -15.50
CA THR A 269 -25.95 -3.60 -14.47
C THR A 269 -26.64 -4.27 -13.27
N PRO A 270 -26.26 -5.50 -12.88
CA PRO A 270 -26.77 -6.13 -11.67
C PRO A 270 -26.36 -5.34 -10.43
N LEU A 271 -27.23 -5.25 -9.43
CA LEU A 271 -26.93 -4.53 -8.19
C LEU A 271 -25.80 -5.18 -7.40
N GLN A 272 -25.69 -6.51 -7.45
CA GLN A 272 -24.52 -7.20 -6.90
C GLN A 272 -23.21 -6.66 -7.46
N GLU A 273 -23.14 -6.49 -8.78
CA GLU A 273 -21.95 -5.98 -9.46
C GLU A 273 -21.74 -4.51 -9.10
N LEU A 274 -22.80 -3.69 -9.12
CA LEU A 274 -22.74 -2.28 -8.73
C LEU A 274 -22.19 -2.09 -7.32
N PHE A 275 -22.62 -2.88 -6.33
CA PHE A 275 -22.15 -2.72 -4.95
C PHE A 275 -20.80 -3.35 -4.69
N THR A 276 -20.48 -4.43 -5.38
CA THR A 276 -19.16 -5.06 -5.28
C THR A 276 -18.09 -4.16 -5.86
N MET A 277 -18.40 -3.47 -6.96
CA MET A 277 -17.46 -2.64 -7.70
C MET A 277 -17.48 -1.18 -7.24
N TYR A 278 -18.64 -0.66 -6.84
CA TYR A 278 -18.82 0.76 -6.54
C TYR A 278 -19.70 0.97 -5.30
N PRO A 279 -19.26 0.52 -4.10
CA PRO A 279 -20.05 0.65 -2.86
C PRO A 279 -20.42 2.11 -2.53
N GLN A 280 -19.63 3.07 -2.97
CA GLN A 280 -19.90 4.51 -2.82
C GLN A 280 -21.20 4.98 -3.52
N THR A 281 -21.78 4.17 -4.41
CA THR A 281 -23.05 4.47 -5.10
C THR A 281 -24.28 4.21 -4.25
N VAL A 282 -24.14 3.47 -3.13
CA VAL A 282 -25.25 3.16 -2.23
C VAL A 282 -25.94 4.43 -1.70
N SER A 283 -25.17 5.49 -1.40
CA SER A 283 -25.74 6.75 -0.92
C SER A 283 -26.68 7.38 -1.95
N VAL A 284 -26.35 7.27 -3.24
CA VAL A 284 -27.18 7.79 -4.34
C VAL A 284 -28.51 7.02 -4.38
N LEU A 285 -28.47 5.70 -4.31
CA LEU A 285 -29.71 4.90 -4.30
C LEU A 285 -30.63 5.26 -3.11
N GLN A 286 -30.04 5.48 -1.93
CA GLN A 286 -30.79 5.88 -0.74
C GLN A 286 -31.49 7.24 -0.91
N GLU A 287 -30.87 8.21 -1.59
CA GLU A 287 -31.48 9.52 -1.88
C GLU A 287 -32.73 9.40 -2.77
N TYR A 288 -32.76 8.40 -3.66
CA TYR A 288 -33.92 8.08 -4.49
C TYR A 288 -34.97 7.20 -3.77
N GLY A 289 -34.81 6.96 -2.47
CA GLY A 289 -35.73 6.13 -1.68
C GLY A 289 -35.67 4.65 -2.05
N ILE A 290 -34.58 4.22 -2.68
CA ILE A 290 -34.37 2.84 -3.09
C ILE A 290 -33.71 2.09 -1.93
N SER A 291 -34.47 1.23 -1.27
CA SER A 291 -33.94 0.26 -0.31
C SER A 291 -33.25 -0.89 -1.05
N LEU A 292 -32.17 -1.42 -0.48
CA LEU A 292 -31.49 -2.61 -0.99
C LEU A 292 -32.51 -3.75 -1.24
N PRO A 293 -32.58 -4.34 -2.43
CA PRO A 293 -33.52 -5.42 -2.70
C PRO A 293 -33.11 -6.72 -2.02
N ASP A 294 -34.07 -7.63 -1.82
CA ASP A 294 -33.79 -8.96 -1.28
C ASP A 294 -33.03 -9.85 -2.28
N GLU A 295 -33.14 -9.56 -3.59
CA GLU A 295 -32.54 -10.32 -4.68
C GLU A 295 -31.45 -9.51 -5.42
N MET A 296 -30.19 -9.87 -5.18
CA MET A 296 -29.00 -9.17 -5.66
C MET A 296 -28.76 -9.26 -7.18
N SER A 297 -29.45 -10.15 -7.89
CA SER A 297 -29.42 -10.25 -9.35
C SER A 297 -30.33 -9.25 -10.07
N THR A 298 -31.14 -8.47 -9.32
CA THR A 298 -31.96 -7.40 -9.88
C THR A 298 -31.06 -6.35 -10.56
N THR A 299 -31.44 -5.89 -11.74
CA THR A 299 -30.69 -4.85 -12.47
C THR A 299 -31.11 -3.45 -12.03
N LEU A 300 -30.24 -2.46 -12.25
CA LEU A 300 -30.48 -1.07 -11.89
C LEU A 300 -31.73 -0.49 -12.58
N GLY A 301 -31.95 -0.78 -13.86
CA GLY A 301 -33.10 -0.33 -14.63
C GLY A 301 -34.41 -0.99 -14.15
N ALA A 302 -34.38 -2.28 -13.82
CA ALA A 302 -35.53 -2.97 -13.24
C ALA A 302 -35.93 -2.37 -11.87
N LEU A 303 -34.93 -2.05 -11.04
CA LEU A 303 -35.14 -1.41 -9.74
C LEU A 303 -35.69 0.01 -9.88
N ALA A 304 -35.15 0.80 -10.83
CA ALA A 304 -35.64 2.15 -11.12
C ALA A 304 -37.11 2.12 -11.56
N ALA A 305 -37.46 1.18 -12.44
CA ALA A 305 -38.84 0.99 -12.92
C ALA A 305 -39.81 0.61 -11.78
N GLU A 306 -39.43 -0.31 -10.90
CA GLU A 306 -40.24 -0.72 -9.73
C GLU A 306 -40.55 0.47 -8.82
N ARG A 307 -39.58 1.36 -8.63
CA ARG A 307 -39.69 2.52 -7.73
C ARG A 307 -40.21 3.79 -8.40
N SER A 308 -40.62 3.70 -9.66
CA SER A 308 -41.07 4.86 -10.46
C SER A 308 -40.03 5.99 -10.51
N VAL A 309 -38.74 5.63 -10.50
CA VAL A 309 -37.60 6.53 -10.64
C VAL A 309 -37.17 6.57 -12.10
N SER A 310 -36.79 7.74 -12.58
CA SER A 310 -36.21 7.91 -13.92
C SER A 310 -34.83 7.24 -13.97
N GLU A 311 -34.71 6.18 -14.77
CA GLU A 311 -33.44 5.46 -14.97
C GLU A 311 -32.33 6.40 -15.47
N ALA A 312 -32.66 7.30 -16.40
CA ALA A 312 -31.70 8.25 -16.95
C ALA A 312 -31.17 9.23 -15.87
N ASP A 313 -32.04 9.70 -14.98
CA ASP A 313 -31.63 10.62 -13.90
C ASP A 313 -30.81 9.89 -12.83
N LEU A 314 -31.17 8.63 -12.53
CA LEU A 314 -30.44 7.79 -11.58
C LEU A 314 -29.03 7.47 -12.08
N LEU A 315 -28.90 7.04 -13.34
CA LEU A 315 -27.62 6.80 -13.99
C LEU A 315 -26.77 8.08 -14.03
N ALA A 316 -27.37 9.22 -14.37
CA ALA A 316 -26.65 10.49 -14.39
C ALA A 316 -26.11 10.89 -13.00
N GLN A 317 -26.85 10.65 -11.93
CA GLN A 317 -26.35 10.90 -10.57
C GLN A 317 -25.26 9.91 -10.14
N ILE A 318 -25.38 8.63 -10.49
CA ILE A 318 -24.35 7.62 -10.22
C ILE A 318 -23.05 8.00 -10.93
N HIS A 319 -23.11 8.32 -12.23
CA HIS A 319 -21.94 8.77 -12.99
C HIS A 319 -21.34 10.03 -12.40
N ARG A 320 -22.15 11.00 -11.96
CA ARG A 320 -21.65 12.21 -11.30
C ARG A 320 -20.91 11.90 -9.99
N LYS A 321 -21.46 10.98 -9.19
CA LYS A 321 -20.87 10.55 -7.91
C LYS A 321 -19.50 9.89 -8.10
N LEU A 322 -19.38 9.04 -9.12
CA LEU A 322 -18.12 8.37 -9.44
C LEU A 322 -17.07 9.37 -9.95
N ARG A 323 -17.48 10.34 -10.78
CA ARG A 323 -16.59 11.39 -11.33
C ARG A 323 -16.18 12.45 -10.32
N LYS A 324 -16.69 12.37 -9.08
CA LYS A 324 -16.56 13.40 -8.04
C LYS A 324 -16.96 14.79 -8.54
N GLU A 325 -17.88 14.86 -9.50
CA GLU A 325 -18.41 16.11 -10.03
C GLU A 325 -19.35 16.74 -8.97
N VAL A 326 -19.03 17.96 -8.53
CA VAL A 326 -19.80 18.72 -7.53
C VAL A 326 -21.10 19.27 -8.14
#